data_AF-A0A531F8M6-F1
#
_entry.id   AF-A0A531F8M6-F1
#
_cell.length_a   1.000
_cell.length_b   1.000
_cell.length_c   1.000
_cell.angle_alpha   90.00
_cell.angle_beta   90.00
_cell.angle_gamma   90.00
#
_symmetry.space_group_name_H-M   'P 1'
#
loop_
_entity.id
_entity.type
_entity.pdbx_description
1 polymer ?
#
loop_
_entity_poly.entity_id
_entity_poly.type
_entity_poly.pdbx_seq_one_letter_code
_entity_poly.pdbx_strand_id
1 'polypeptide(L)'
;MLRLFATLCALILLSPMASASALYDELLAAKIKLLGTSRPDPGMGLWAQQTNERLLSIIEGKWVDLGYSDLTSEDSMKKYCLKYGESFKKLTDSFEIIAPIVPRAKQAIHKEYIFKTGMSYNYRWNIQQQMEVLGTLGGNGKQILRNANGTSALLMMTPNTLLEVDFDLGMPFIWGRCPAE
;
A
#
# COMPACT_ATOMS: atom_id res chain seq x y z
N MET A 1 -55.11 -17.03 -19.07
CA MET A 1 -54.26 -16.95 -17.86
C MET A 1 -52.98 -17.81 -17.93
N LEU A 2 -52.95 -18.94 -18.65
CA LEU A 2 -51.73 -19.77 -18.79
C LEU A 2 -50.54 -19.07 -19.50
N ARG A 3 -50.83 -18.16 -20.45
CA ARG A 3 -49.79 -17.47 -21.22
C ARG A 3 -49.02 -16.40 -20.44
N LEU A 4 -49.63 -15.83 -19.38
CA LEU A 4 -49.00 -14.80 -18.54
C LEU A 4 -48.04 -15.40 -17.51
N PHE A 5 -48.29 -16.61 -17.03
CA PHE A 5 -47.40 -17.33 -16.11
C PHE A 5 -46.12 -17.81 -16.82
N ALA A 6 -46.21 -18.25 -18.08
CA ALA A 6 -45.05 -18.70 -18.85
C ALA A 6 -44.04 -17.56 -19.14
N THR A 7 -44.53 -16.34 -19.39
CA THR A 7 -43.69 -15.16 -19.57
C THR A 7 -43.01 -14.70 -18.28
N LEU A 8 -43.65 -14.86 -17.12
CA LEU A 8 -43.07 -14.48 -15.84
C LEU A 8 -41.95 -15.45 -15.39
N CYS A 9 -42.10 -16.75 -15.68
CA CYS A 9 -41.04 -17.73 -15.41
C CYS A 9 -39.82 -17.58 -16.34
N ALA A 10 -40.00 -17.11 -17.58
CA ALA A 10 -38.90 -16.88 -18.51
C ALA A 10 -38.03 -15.67 -18.12
N LEU A 11 -38.61 -14.67 -17.44
CA LEU A 11 -37.89 -13.46 -16.99
C LEU A 11 -37.05 -13.68 -15.72
N ILE A 12 -37.35 -14.70 -14.92
CA ILE A 12 -36.57 -15.05 -13.70
C ILE A 12 -35.33 -15.90 -14.04
N LEU A 13 -35.30 -16.55 -15.21
CA LEU A 13 -34.18 -17.37 -15.67
C LEU A 13 -33.15 -16.59 -16.52
N LEU A 14 -33.42 -15.31 -16.79
CA LEU A 14 -32.53 -14.38 -17.51
C LEU A 14 -31.81 -13.43 -16.54
N SER A 15 -31.44 -13.92 -15.36
CA SER A 15 -30.34 -13.30 -14.61
C SER A 15 -29.14 -13.24 -15.56
N PRO A 16 -28.52 -12.07 -15.80
CA PRO A 16 -27.30 -12.04 -16.58
C PRO A 16 -26.25 -12.76 -15.74
N MET A 17 -26.03 -14.05 -16.01
CA MET A 17 -24.76 -14.68 -15.72
C MET A 17 -23.75 -13.95 -16.60
N ALA A 18 -23.24 -12.81 -16.11
CA ALA A 18 -22.04 -12.22 -16.68
C ALA A 18 -21.01 -13.35 -16.70
N SER A 19 -20.59 -13.77 -17.89
CA SER A 19 -19.54 -14.78 -18.01
C SER A 19 -18.32 -14.24 -17.26
N ALA A 20 -17.50 -15.13 -16.70
CA ALA A 20 -16.29 -14.72 -15.99
C ALA A 20 -15.38 -13.82 -16.87
N SER A 21 -15.46 -13.95 -18.20
CA SER A 21 -14.75 -13.05 -19.13
C SER A 21 -15.38 -11.66 -19.22
N ALA A 22 -16.71 -11.55 -19.28
CA ALA A 22 -17.38 -10.24 -19.32
C ALA A 22 -17.18 -9.46 -18.01
N LEU A 23 -17.24 -10.15 -16.87
CA LEU A 23 -16.92 -9.56 -15.57
C LEU A 23 -15.43 -9.18 -15.47
N TYR A 24 -14.53 -10.01 -16.00
CA TYR A 24 -13.10 -9.70 -16.07
C TYR A 24 -12.84 -8.45 -16.91
N ASP A 25 -13.45 -8.34 -18.09
CA ASP A 25 -13.30 -7.19 -18.99
C ASP A 25 -13.88 -5.92 -18.38
N GLU A 26 -15.01 -6.02 -17.69
CA GLU A 26 -15.62 -4.92 -16.94
C GLU A 26 -14.71 -4.45 -15.80
N LEU A 27 -14.18 -5.36 -15.00
CA LEU A 27 -13.28 -5.05 -13.88
C LEU A 27 -11.93 -4.52 -14.37
N LEU A 28 -11.40 -5.05 -15.48
CA LEU A 28 -10.19 -4.56 -16.12
C LEU A 28 -10.41 -3.15 -16.67
N ALA A 29 -11.53 -2.89 -17.34
CA ALA A 29 -11.90 -1.56 -17.83
C ALA A 29 -12.11 -0.57 -16.69
N ALA A 30 -12.76 -0.97 -15.59
CA ALA A 30 -12.92 -0.16 -14.39
C ALA A 30 -11.56 0.14 -13.75
N LYS A 31 -10.67 -0.85 -13.65
CA LYS A 31 -9.30 -0.69 -13.15
C LYS A 31 -8.49 0.26 -14.02
N ILE A 32 -8.57 0.14 -15.35
CA ILE A 32 -7.91 1.06 -16.29
C ILE A 32 -8.51 2.47 -16.20
N LYS A 33 -9.83 2.59 -16.02
CA LYS A 33 -10.51 3.87 -15.84
C LYS A 33 -10.15 4.55 -14.52
N LEU A 34 -9.95 3.78 -13.45
CA LEU A 34 -9.58 4.29 -12.12
C LEU A 34 -8.08 4.53 -11.97
N LEU A 35 -7.23 3.71 -12.59
CA LEU A 35 -5.78 3.69 -12.36
C LEU A 35 -4.93 4.01 -13.60
N GLY A 36 -5.54 4.13 -14.78
CA GLY A 36 -4.89 4.30 -16.08
C GLY A 36 -5.29 5.56 -16.85
N THR A 37 -6.10 6.45 -16.30
CA THR A 37 -6.37 7.74 -16.94
C THR A 37 -5.19 8.69 -16.76
N SER A 38 -4.45 8.91 -17.85
CA SER A 38 -3.52 10.03 -18.05
C SER A 38 -4.25 11.33 -18.42
N ARG A 39 -5.35 11.66 -17.72
CA ARG A 39 -5.95 13.00 -17.82
C ARG A 39 -6.21 13.60 -16.45
N PRO A 40 -5.59 14.75 -16.16
CA PRO A 40 -6.01 15.58 -15.06
C PRO A 40 -7.39 16.12 -15.44
N ASP A 41 -8.44 15.69 -14.74
CA ASP A 41 -9.51 16.65 -14.51
C ASP A 41 -8.85 17.87 -13.84
N PRO A 42 -9.18 19.12 -14.22
CA PRO A 42 -8.54 20.33 -13.69
C PRO A 42 -8.57 20.44 -12.15
N GLY A 43 -9.32 19.57 -11.46
CA GLY A 43 -9.34 19.48 -10.00
C GLY A 43 -8.58 18.30 -9.38
N MET A 44 -8.28 17.18 -10.05
CA MET A 44 -7.72 15.99 -9.36
C MET A 44 -6.22 15.80 -9.54
N GLY A 45 -5.65 16.18 -10.70
CA GLY A 45 -4.20 16.07 -10.95
C GLY A 45 -3.38 17.05 -10.10
N LEU A 46 -3.87 18.28 -9.94
CA LEU A 46 -3.25 19.28 -9.06
C LEU A 46 -3.34 18.88 -7.59
N TRP A 47 -4.48 18.35 -7.15
CA TRP A 47 -4.64 17.84 -5.78
C TRP A 47 -3.79 16.59 -5.53
N ALA A 48 -3.69 15.69 -6.50
CA ALA A 48 -2.82 14.51 -6.43
C ALA A 48 -1.34 14.89 -6.32
N GLN A 49 -0.86 15.79 -7.18
CA GLN A 49 0.53 16.24 -7.15
C GLN A 49 0.84 17.01 -5.86
N GLN A 50 -0.03 17.93 -5.45
CA GLN A 50 0.10 18.66 -4.18
C GLN A 50 0.07 17.72 -2.98
N THR A 51 -0.71 16.63 -3.03
CA THR A 51 -0.73 15.62 -1.95
C THR A 51 0.60 14.89 -1.85
N ASN A 52 1.18 14.49 -2.99
CA ASN A 52 2.52 13.87 -3.00
C ASN A 52 3.61 14.85 -2.56
N GLU A 53 3.62 16.07 -3.09
CA GLU A 53 4.58 17.11 -2.70
C GLU A 53 4.48 17.41 -1.19
N ARG A 54 3.26 17.51 -0.66
CA ARG A 54 3.02 17.67 0.77
C ARG A 54 3.50 16.47 1.56
N LEU A 55 3.22 15.24 1.13
CA LEU A 55 3.75 14.04 1.77
C LEU A 55 5.27 14.06 1.81
N LEU A 56 5.92 14.22 0.65
CA LEU A 56 7.37 14.27 0.54
C LEU A 56 7.98 15.42 1.36
N SER A 57 7.28 16.54 1.55
CA SER A 57 7.75 17.65 2.40
C SER A 57 7.85 17.29 3.89
N ILE A 58 7.12 16.26 4.34
CA ILE A 58 7.12 15.84 5.73
C ILE A 58 7.63 14.41 5.93
N ILE A 59 7.72 13.58 4.89
CA ILE A 59 7.89 12.12 5.04
C ILE A 59 9.16 11.72 5.79
N GLU A 60 10.19 12.56 5.72
CA GLU A 60 11.50 12.29 6.30
C GLU A 60 11.44 12.20 7.83
N GLY A 61 11.96 11.10 8.38
CA GLY A 61 12.00 10.85 9.83
C GLY A 61 11.88 9.38 10.19
N LYS A 62 11.84 9.10 11.50
CA LYS A 62 11.56 7.76 12.01
C LYS A 62 10.06 7.58 12.22
N TRP A 63 9.53 6.45 11.79
CA TRP A 63 8.12 6.08 11.91
C TRP A 63 7.98 4.68 12.47
N VAL A 64 6.85 4.41 13.13
CA VAL A 64 6.52 3.09 13.69
C VAL A 64 5.11 2.69 13.28
N ASP A 65 4.88 1.39 13.13
CA ASP A 65 3.52 0.86 13.02
C ASP A 65 2.82 0.94 14.39
N LEU A 66 1.76 1.75 14.45
CA LEU A 66 0.96 1.95 15.65
C LEU A 66 0.05 0.77 15.96
N GLY A 67 -0.24 -0.10 14.98
CA GLY A 67 -1.10 -1.28 15.17
C GLY A 67 -0.59 -2.26 16.23
N TYR A 68 0.72 -2.25 16.50
CA TYR A 68 1.38 -3.13 17.47
C TYR A 68 2.18 -2.36 18.54
N SER A 69 2.01 -1.04 18.63
CA SER A 69 2.76 -0.19 19.54
C SER A 69 2.17 -0.16 20.96
N ASP A 70 3.04 -0.13 21.98
CA ASP A 70 2.63 0.17 23.35
C ASP A 70 2.67 1.69 23.59
N LEU A 71 1.49 2.31 23.61
CA LEU A 71 1.31 3.75 23.82
C LEU A 71 0.80 4.09 25.23
N THR A 72 0.99 3.20 26.21
CA THR A 72 0.54 3.42 27.59
C THR A 72 1.33 4.50 28.33
N SER A 73 2.54 4.84 27.85
CA SER A 73 3.37 5.91 28.41
C SER A 73 4.33 6.48 27.36
N GLU A 74 4.84 7.69 27.60
CA GLU A 74 5.90 8.28 26.76
C GLU A 74 7.17 7.41 26.73
N ASP A 75 7.53 6.78 27.84
CA ASP A 75 8.69 5.91 27.92
C ASP A 75 8.52 4.62 27.12
N SER A 76 7.32 4.02 27.14
CA SER A 76 6.98 2.88 26.28
C SER A 76 7.08 3.25 24.81
N MET A 77 6.52 4.41 24.43
CA MET A 77 6.59 4.91 23.06
C MET A 77 8.03 5.17 22.60
N LYS A 78 8.86 5.85 23.43
CA LYS A 78 10.28 6.08 23.14
C LYS A 78 11.04 4.76 22.95
N LYS A 79 10.83 3.78 23.84
CA LYS A 79 11.44 2.44 23.72
C LYS A 79 11.00 1.73 22.44
N TYR A 80 9.72 1.83 22.07
CA TYR A 80 9.19 1.22 20.86
C TYR A 80 9.81 1.86 19.60
N CYS A 81 9.85 3.18 19.54
CA CYS A 81 10.52 3.95 18.49
C CYS A 81 12.01 3.60 18.34
N LEU A 82 12.74 3.45 19.44
CA LEU A 82 14.15 3.03 19.39
C LEU A 82 14.33 1.61 18.85
N LYS A 83 13.39 0.70 19.15
CA LYS A 83 13.52 -0.71 18.80
C LYS A 83 12.99 -1.07 17.42
N TYR A 84 11.87 -0.46 17.02
CA TYR A 84 11.11 -0.82 15.81
C TYR A 84 10.92 0.35 14.86
N GLY A 85 11.49 1.53 15.15
CA GLY A 85 11.43 2.68 14.25
C GLY A 85 12.05 2.36 12.90
N GLU A 86 11.27 2.54 11.85
CA GLU A 86 11.68 2.47 10.46
C GLU A 86 12.05 3.87 9.97
N SER A 87 13.15 3.99 9.23
CA SER A 87 13.60 5.27 8.71
C SER A 87 12.95 5.52 7.36
N PHE A 88 12.16 6.57 7.27
CA PHE A 88 11.58 7.05 6.02
C PHE A 88 12.49 8.15 5.48
N LYS A 89 12.98 7.99 4.26
CA LYS A 89 13.92 8.90 3.64
C LYS A 89 13.41 9.37 2.30
N LYS A 90 13.34 10.69 2.14
CA LYS A 90 12.96 11.31 0.87
C LYS A 90 14.04 11.06 -0.19
N LEU A 91 13.59 10.74 -1.39
CA LEU A 91 14.37 10.73 -2.63
C LEU A 91 13.88 11.87 -3.53
N THR A 92 14.31 11.95 -4.79
CA THR A 92 13.93 13.05 -5.69
C THR A 92 12.41 13.16 -5.85
N ASP A 93 11.77 12.08 -6.33
CA ASP A 93 10.32 12.02 -6.62
C ASP A 93 9.62 10.83 -5.92
N SER A 94 10.35 10.15 -5.04
CA SER A 94 9.95 8.96 -4.29
C SER A 94 10.43 9.08 -2.84
N PHE A 95 10.15 8.07 -2.02
CA PHE A 95 10.79 7.92 -0.71
C PHE A 95 11.07 6.45 -0.46
N GLU A 96 12.06 6.14 0.38
CA GLU A 96 12.34 4.78 0.83
C GLU A 96 11.98 4.61 2.30
N ILE A 97 11.45 3.44 2.63
CA ILE A 97 11.34 2.94 3.99
C ILE A 97 12.48 1.96 4.22
N ILE A 98 13.22 2.17 5.30
CA ILE A 98 14.37 1.37 5.69
C ILE A 98 14.05 0.72 7.03
N ALA A 99 13.80 -0.58 7.00
CA ALA A 99 13.52 -1.36 8.20
C ALA A 99 14.80 -1.49 9.06
N PRO A 100 14.68 -1.45 10.40
CA PRO A 100 15.83 -1.62 11.29
C PRO A 100 16.49 -2.99 11.08
N ILE A 101 17.81 -3.05 11.30
CA ILE A 101 18.57 -4.29 11.18
C ILE A 101 18.12 -5.25 12.28
N VAL A 102 17.33 -6.25 11.91
CA VAL A 102 16.99 -7.36 12.81
C VAL A 102 18.21 -8.27 12.99
N PRO A 103 18.36 -9.00 14.11
CA PRO A 103 19.56 -9.80 14.40
C PRO A 103 19.97 -10.83 13.32
N ARG A 104 19.03 -11.23 12.45
CA ARG A 104 19.25 -12.17 11.36
C ARG A 104 19.63 -11.49 10.04
N ALA A 105 19.51 -10.18 9.95
CA ALA A 105 19.83 -9.39 8.78
C ALA A 105 21.23 -8.80 8.91
N LYS A 106 22.06 -8.98 7.87
CA LYS A 106 23.40 -8.37 7.81
C LYS A 106 23.38 -6.90 7.34
N GLN A 107 22.24 -6.47 6.81
CA GLN A 107 21.99 -5.15 6.26
C GLN A 107 20.52 -4.78 6.43
N ALA A 108 20.22 -3.48 6.38
CA ALA A 108 18.85 -3.00 6.42
C ALA A 108 18.09 -3.44 5.16
N ILE A 109 16.77 -3.59 5.25
CA ILE A 109 15.92 -3.91 4.11
C ILE A 109 15.28 -2.62 3.63
N HIS A 110 15.48 -2.32 2.34
CA HIS A 110 14.95 -1.11 1.72
C HIS A 110 13.69 -1.42 0.91
N LYS A 111 12.70 -0.52 1.03
CA LYS A 111 11.45 -0.53 0.27
C LYS A 111 11.21 0.86 -0.30
N GLU A 112 11.37 1.03 -1.61
CA GLU A 112 11.12 2.31 -2.28
C GLU A 112 9.63 2.44 -2.63
N TYR A 113 9.04 3.59 -2.35
CA TYR A 113 7.68 3.99 -2.71
C TYR A 113 7.71 5.05 -3.81
N ILE A 114 7.26 4.65 -4.99
CA ILE A 114 7.26 5.44 -6.21
C ILE A 114 5.85 5.96 -6.43
N PHE A 115 5.71 7.29 -6.45
CA PHE A 115 4.42 7.94 -6.65
C PHE A 115 3.79 7.52 -7.98
N LYS A 116 2.49 7.21 -7.95
CA LYS A 116 1.70 6.90 -9.14
C LYS A 116 0.70 8.00 -9.43
N THR A 117 -0.27 8.20 -8.54
CA THR A 117 -1.31 9.23 -8.65
C THR A 117 -2.11 9.31 -7.34
N GLY A 118 -2.65 10.48 -7.02
CA GLY A 118 -3.47 10.70 -5.83
C GLY A 118 -2.75 10.32 -4.54
N MET A 119 -3.21 9.23 -3.93
CA MET A 119 -2.61 8.60 -2.73
C MET A 119 -1.94 7.26 -3.04
N SER A 120 -1.90 6.84 -4.31
CA SER A 120 -1.38 5.53 -4.71
C SER A 120 0.12 5.58 -5.03
N TYR A 121 0.82 4.58 -4.53
CA TYR A 121 2.25 4.34 -4.73
C TYR A 121 2.45 2.92 -5.23
N ASN A 122 3.40 2.73 -6.15
CA ASN A 122 4.00 1.41 -6.33
C ASN A 122 5.13 1.31 -5.33
N TYR A 123 5.28 0.17 -4.66
CA TYR A 123 6.48 -0.08 -3.86
C TYR A 123 7.35 -1.16 -4.48
N ARG A 124 8.64 -1.08 -4.20
CA ARG A 124 9.65 -2.06 -4.62
C ARG A 124 10.55 -2.39 -3.46
N TRP A 125 10.59 -3.65 -3.08
CA TRP A 125 11.54 -4.16 -2.10
C TRP A 125 12.86 -4.50 -2.78
N ASN A 126 13.96 -4.30 -2.07
CA ASN A 126 15.24 -4.84 -2.48
C ASN A 126 15.22 -6.37 -2.34
N ILE A 127 15.02 -7.05 -3.48
CA ILE A 127 14.88 -8.51 -3.56
C ILE A 127 16.14 -9.21 -3.05
N GLN A 128 17.33 -8.69 -3.38
CA GLN A 128 18.59 -9.30 -2.96
C GLN A 128 18.69 -9.30 -1.42
N GLN A 129 18.41 -8.15 -0.80
CA GLN A 129 18.36 -8.02 0.67
C GLN A 129 17.32 -8.97 1.27
N GLN A 130 16.12 -9.01 0.70
CA GLN A 130 15.08 -9.92 1.18
C GLN A 130 15.47 -11.39 1.06
N MET A 131 16.12 -11.79 -0.04
CA MET A 131 16.58 -13.17 -0.22
C MET A 131 17.67 -13.54 0.78
N GLU A 132 18.58 -12.63 1.10
CA GLU A 132 19.61 -12.85 2.12
C GLU A 132 19.02 -12.99 3.53
N VAL A 133 17.97 -12.22 3.85
CA VAL A 133 17.36 -12.21 5.20
C VAL A 133 16.29 -13.30 5.36
N LEU A 134 15.41 -13.47 4.36
CA LEU A 134 14.20 -14.30 4.43
C LEU A 134 14.30 -15.58 3.59
N GLY A 135 15.16 -15.61 2.56
CA GLY A 135 15.28 -16.72 1.62
C GLY A 135 16.01 -17.95 2.17
N THR A 136 16.78 -17.79 3.24
CA THR A 136 17.55 -18.88 3.89
C THR A 136 16.69 -19.85 4.72
N LEU A 137 15.43 -19.50 5.03
CA LEU A 137 14.53 -20.29 5.89
C LEU A 137 13.65 -21.34 5.15
N GLY A 138 13.99 -21.71 3.91
CA GLY A 138 13.39 -22.86 3.23
C GLY A 138 12.27 -22.52 2.24
N GLY A 139 12.64 -22.21 0.99
CA GLY A 139 11.72 -22.24 -0.15
C GLY A 139 10.89 -20.97 -0.42
N ASN A 140 11.05 -19.91 0.38
CA ASN A 140 10.26 -18.69 0.27
C ASN A 140 10.61 -17.78 -0.91
N GLY A 141 11.58 -18.13 -1.76
CA GLY A 141 12.03 -17.28 -2.87
C GLY A 141 10.91 -16.86 -3.83
N LYS A 142 9.98 -17.77 -4.15
CA LYS A 142 8.81 -17.44 -4.99
C LYS A 142 7.88 -16.43 -4.31
N GLN A 143 7.72 -16.52 -2.98
CA GLN A 143 6.90 -15.60 -2.22
C GLN A 143 7.56 -14.22 -2.10
N ILE A 144 8.88 -14.18 -1.88
CA ILE A 144 9.68 -12.95 -1.87
C ILE A 144 9.56 -12.23 -3.20
N LEU A 145 9.72 -12.96 -4.32
CA LEU A 145 9.58 -12.39 -5.66
C LEU A 145 8.16 -11.86 -5.93
N ARG A 146 7.13 -12.57 -5.45
CA ARG A 146 5.73 -12.12 -5.56
C ARG A 146 5.48 -10.84 -4.78
N ASN A 147 6.03 -10.74 -3.57
CA ASN A 147 5.79 -9.61 -2.66
C ASN A 147 6.79 -8.46 -2.86
N ALA A 148 7.77 -8.64 -3.75
CA ALA A 148 8.82 -7.66 -3.99
C ALA A 148 8.32 -6.39 -4.66
N ASN A 149 7.20 -6.47 -5.37
CA ASN A 149 6.57 -5.33 -6.01
C ASN A 149 5.10 -5.35 -5.67
N GLY A 150 4.55 -4.22 -5.28
CA GLY A 150 3.14 -4.11 -4.96
C GLY A 150 2.61 -2.71 -5.13
N THR A 151 1.32 -2.55 -4.87
CA THR A 151 0.64 -1.25 -4.88
C THR A 151 0.11 -0.95 -3.49
N SER A 152 0.27 0.30 -3.05
CA SER A 152 -0.20 0.75 -1.77
C SER A 152 -0.90 2.10 -1.90
N ALA A 153 -1.93 2.34 -1.08
CA ALA A 153 -2.51 3.66 -0.89
C ALA A 153 -2.00 4.25 0.42
N LEU A 154 -1.35 5.42 0.36
CA LEU A 154 -0.85 6.17 1.51
C LEU A 154 -1.61 7.48 1.67
N LEU A 155 -2.34 7.58 2.77
CA LEU A 155 -3.12 8.74 3.15
C LEU A 155 -2.48 9.43 4.34
N MET A 156 -2.16 10.72 4.18
CA MET A 156 -1.75 11.55 5.30
C MET A 156 -2.95 11.89 6.18
N MET A 157 -2.98 11.35 7.40
CA MET A 157 -4.05 11.61 8.36
C MET A 157 -3.76 12.89 9.15
N THR A 158 -2.50 13.03 9.58
CA THR A 158 -1.94 14.24 10.20
C THR A 158 -0.48 14.39 9.77
N PRO A 159 0.23 15.49 10.11
CA PRO A 159 1.67 15.58 9.85
C PRO A 159 2.53 14.48 10.51
N ASN A 160 1.98 13.78 11.52
CA ASN A 160 2.66 12.75 12.31
C ASN A 160 2.00 11.38 12.21
N THR A 161 0.96 11.22 11.38
CA THR A 161 0.29 9.92 11.19
C THR A 161 -0.09 9.68 9.74
N LEU A 162 0.18 8.46 9.26
CA LEU A 162 -0.19 8.01 7.91
C LEU A 162 -1.04 6.74 8.02
N LEU A 163 -2.01 6.61 7.13
CA LEU A 163 -2.70 5.34 6.89
C LEU A 163 -2.15 4.76 5.59
N GLU A 164 -1.61 3.56 5.65
CA GLU A 164 -1.20 2.78 4.49
C GLU A 164 -2.17 1.60 4.29
N VAL A 165 -2.57 1.33 3.05
CA VAL A 165 -3.29 0.12 2.68
C VAL A 165 -2.55 -0.56 1.55
N ASP A 166 -1.89 -1.67 1.86
CA ASP A 166 -1.29 -2.56 0.86
C ASP A 166 -2.40 -3.30 0.10
N PHE A 167 -2.46 -3.17 -1.22
CA PHE A 167 -3.54 -3.75 -2.03
C PHE A 167 -3.40 -5.26 -2.25
N ASP A 168 -2.19 -5.79 -2.10
CA ASP A 168 -1.91 -7.21 -2.28
C ASP A 168 -2.21 -8.00 -1.01
N LEU A 169 -2.00 -7.38 0.17
CA LEU A 169 -2.28 -7.98 1.48
C LEU A 169 -3.64 -7.57 2.05
N GLY A 170 -4.20 -6.44 1.62
CA GLY A 170 -5.46 -5.88 2.13
C GLY A 170 -5.40 -5.44 3.60
N MET A 171 -4.20 -5.38 4.19
CA MET A 171 -4.01 -5.04 5.60
C MET A 171 -3.68 -3.55 5.75
N PRO A 172 -4.44 -2.80 6.56
CA PRO A 172 -4.11 -1.42 6.86
C PRO A 172 -2.97 -1.34 7.88
N PHE A 173 -1.99 -0.47 7.62
CA PHE A 173 -0.95 -0.07 8.57
C PHE A 173 -1.19 1.37 8.98
N ILE A 174 -1.06 1.67 10.27
CA ILE A 174 -1.17 3.03 10.78
C ILE A 174 0.22 3.46 11.23
N TRP A 175 0.87 4.30 10.45
CA TRP A 175 2.19 4.82 10.79
C TRP A 175 2.08 6.00 11.73
N GLY A 176 2.92 6.03 12.76
CA GLY A 176 3.11 7.15 13.68
C GLY A 176 4.54 7.65 13.66
N ARG A 177 4.74 8.96 13.61
CA ARG A 177 6.07 9.56 13.64
C ARG A 177 6.66 9.46 15.05
N CYS A 178 7.90 9.02 15.13
CA CYS A 178 8.67 9.06 16.36
C CYS A 178 9.10 10.49 16.73
N PRO A 179 9.26 10.81 18.02
CA PRO A 179 9.83 12.09 18.44
C PRO A 179 11.22 12.27 17.83
N ALA A 180 11.59 13.52 17.51
CA ALA A 180 12.98 13.83 17.23
C ALA A 180 13.83 13.51 18.49
N GLU A 181 15.00 12.92 18.27
CA GLU A 181 16.00 12.68 19.32
C GLU A 181 16.57 13.99 19.86
#